data_AF-E3HPA7-F1
#
_entry.id   AF-E3HPA7-F1
#
_cell.length_a   1.000
_cell.length_b   1.000
_cell.length_c   1.000
_cell.angle_alpha   90.00
_cell.angle_beta   90.00
_cell.angle_gamma   90.00
#
_symmetry.space_group_name_H-M   'P 1'
#
loop_
_entity.id
_entity.type
_entity.pdbx_description
1 polymer ?
#
loop_
_entity_poly.entity_id
_entity_poly.type
_entity_poly.pdbx_seq_one_letter_code
_entity_poly.pdbx_strand_id
1 'polypeptide(L)'
;MTQAVSPAAVTLSDFGSFYAGGRQVRIDGQPQRDIAFTQSASLAYDPNGLYHFEQAYVQYFIPARLAHPLPIVLLHGGGMTGAMWEQTPDGRPGWMQHFLRQGHAVYVVDNVERGRAGWAPFKEVWPEPPIIRNAEESWTLFRFGRAEDYAARRAFEGQRFPVAVFDDFIRHAVPRWLGNNDAALRGFCAVLDRIGPCLVMAHSHGGEVAYRALHARPDLVRGVIGIEPSGFSPEVAAQAVADKPFLFVYGDYLDATPLWEKLCITGQAYADELARQGARVQTWRLADMGIAGNSHMPMMDDNSDDIAARIGVWIRGTAA
;
A
#
# COMPACT_ATOMS: atom_id res chain seq x y z
N MET A 1 0.75 -23.79 -30.69
CA MET A 1 1.45 -22.60 -30.16
C MET A 1 0.62 -21.38 -30.49
N THR A 2 -0.27 -20.97 -29.59
CA THR A 2 -0.97 -19.70 -29.69
C THR A 2 0.03 -18.60 -29.37
N GLN A 3 0.33 -17.72 -30.34
CA GLN A 3 1.08 -16.50 -30.06
C GLN A 3 0.28 -15.71 -29.02
N ALA A 4 0.82 -15.59 -27.81
CA ALA A 4 0.30 -14.63 -26.84
C ALA A 4 0.43 -13.25 -27.49
N VAL A 5 -0.70 -12.62 -27.82
CA VAL A 5 -0.73 -11.24 -28.30
C VAL A 5 -0.05 -10.40 -27.23
N SER A 6 1.11 -9.82 -27.55
CA SER A 6 1.77 -8.89 -26.63
C SER A 6 0.78 -7.78 -26.28
N PRO A 7 0.55 -7.48 -24.99
CA PRO A 7 -0.40 -6.46 -24.61
C PRO A 7 -0.05 -5.14 -25.31
N ALA A 8 -1.07 -4.41 -25.74
CA ALA A 8 -0.89 -3.15 -26.46
C ALA A 8 0.03 -2.20 -25.69
N ALA A 9 0.87 -1.49 -26.44
CA ALA A 9 1.81 -0.51 -25.87
C ALA A 9 1.05 0.54 -25.05
N VAL A 10 1.56 0.86 -23.87
CA VAL A 10 1.02 1.94 -23.02
C VAL A 10 1.65 3.25 -23.47
N THR A 11 0.82 4.22 -23.85
CA THR A 11 1.26 5.59 -24.18
C THR A 11 0.94 6.51 -23.02
N LEU A 12 1.92 7.30 -22.57
CA LEU A 12 1.79 8.24 -21.45
C LEU A 12 1.73 9.67 -21.98
N SER A 13 0.84 10.49 -21.44
CA SER A 13 0.90 11.94 -21.65
C SER A 13 1.90 12.61 -20.71
N ASP A 14 2.07 12.05 -19.51
CA ASP A 14 3.05 12.52 -18.53
C ASP A 14 3.45 11.38 -17.57
N PHE A 15 4.66 11.47 -17.02
CA PHE A 15 5.13 10.61 -15.95
C PHE A 15 6.24 11.34 -15.18
N GLY A 16 6.33 11.05 -13.89
CA GLY A 16 7.33 11.71 -13.06
C GLY A 16 7.24 11.29 -11.62
N SER A 17 7.83 12.14 -10.77
CA SER A 17 7.84 11.90 -9.33
C SER A 17 7.93 13.19 -8.55
N PHE A 18 7.46 13.18 -7.32
CA PHE A 18 7.63 14.30 -6.41
C PHE A 18 7.63 13.85 -4.94
N TYR A 19 8.21 14.70 -4.09
CA TYR A 19 8.08 14.59 -2.63
C TYR A 19 6.96 15.50 -2.12
N ALA A 20 6.32 15.13 -1.01
CA ALA A 20 5.30 15.94 -0.36
C ALA A 20 5.44 15.88 1.17
N GLY A 21 5.14 17.01 1.82
CA GLY A 21 5.22 17.13 3.27
C GLY A 21 6.65 17.15 3.80
N GLY A 22 6.81 16.65 5.02
CA GLY A 22 8.06 16.64 5.77
C GLY A 22 8.27 17.84 6.68
N ARG A 23 9.21 17.70 7.61
CA ARG A 23 9.61 18.72 8.59
C ARG A 23 11.12 18.80 8.71
N GLN A 24 11.59 19.96 9.14
CA GLN A 24 12.99 20.16 9.49
C GLN A 24 13.25 19.81 10.95
N VAL A 25 14.35 19.12 11.22
CA VAL A 25 14.82 18.81 12.57
C VAL A 25 16.32 19.05 12.62
N ARG A 26 16.77 19.80 13.62
CA ARG A 26 18.19 19.96 13.88
C ARG A 26 18.66 18.85 14.83
N ILE A 27 19.75 18.20 14.43
CA ILE A 27 20.45 17.18 15.19
C ILE A 27 21.75 17.81 15.70
N ASP A 28 21.99 17.67 17.00
CA ASP A 28 23.17 18.21 17.70
C ASP A 28 23.73 17.15 18.67
N GLY A 29 24.96 17.36 19.15
CA GLY A 29 25.60 16.51 20.17
C GLY A 29 26.07 15.13 19.69
N GLN A 30 26.02 14.85 18.38
CA GLN A 30 26.49 13.61 17.79
C GLN A 30 28.01 13.62 17.58
N PRO A 31 28.73 12.51 17.79
CA PRO A 31 30.17 12.45 17.61
C PRO A 31 30.56 12.57 16.14
N GLN A 32 31.51 13.46 15.85
CA GLN A 32 32.19 13.52 14.56
C GLN A 32 33.11 12.31 14.38
N ARG A 33 33.27 11.86 13.14
CA ARG A 33 34.18 10.75 12.81
C ARG A 33 34.70 10.87 11.38
N ASP A 34 35.87 10.32 11.11
CA ASP A 34 36.29 10.12 9.73
C ASP A 34 35.52 8.94 9.11
N ILE A 35 35.02 9.14 7.90
CA ILE A 35 34.38 8.08 7.11
C ILE A 35 35.13 7.89 5.80
N ALA A 36 35.26 6.64 5.37
CA ALA A 36 35.57 6.31 3.99
C ALA A 36 34.24 5.95 3.29
N PHE A 37 33.84 6.72 2.30
CA PHE A 37 32.60 6.49 1.54
C PHE A 37 32.86 5.89 0.16
N THR A 38 34.13 5.84 -0.26
CA THR A 38 34.62 5.00 -1.35
C THR A 38 36.01 4.45 -0.98
N GLN A 39 36.53 3.49 -1.76
CA GLN A 39 37.88 2.94 -1.52
C GLN A 39 39.00 3.98 -1.52
N SER A 40 38.81 5.09 -2.24
CA SER A 40 39.83 6.11 -2.46
C SER A 40 39.45 7.48 -1.89
N ALA A 41 38.33 7.61 -1.18
CA ALA A 41 37.87 8.90 -0.66
C ALA A 41 37.34 8.77 0.76
N SER A 42 37.86 9.66 1.62
CA SER A 42 37.45 9.83 3.00
C SER A 42 37.20 11.29 3.30
N LEU A 43 36.34 11.57 4.28
CA LEU A 43 36.12 12.92 4.80
C LEU A 43 35.86 12.88 6.31
N ALA A 44 36.15 13.98 6.99
CA ALA A 44 35.68 14.23 8.35
C ALA A 44 34.17 14.47 8.30
N TYR A 45 33.39 13.56 8.86
CA TYR A 45 31.94 13.57 8.83
C TYR A 45 31.39 14.11 10.14
N ASP A 46 30.63 15.20 10.02
CA ASP A 46 29.83 15.75 11.10
C ASP A 46 28.35 15.38 10.90
N PRO A 47 27.78 14.50 11.73
CA PRO A 47 26.35 14.20 11.70
C PRO A 47 25.46 15.31 12.28
N ASN A 48 26.01 16.36 12.88
CA ASN A 48 25.22 17.47 13.42
C ASN A 48 24.79 18.43 12.30
N GLY A 49 23.55 18.91 12.34
CA GLY A 49 23.02 19.79 11.30
C GLY A 49 21.51 19.77 11.17
N LEU A 50 21.01 20.46 10.13
CA LEU A 50 19.59 20.49 9.80
C LEU A 50 19.24 19.38 8.81
N TYR A 51 18.27 18.55 9.16
CA TYR A 51 17.79 17.44 8.35
C TYR A 51 16.31 17.61 8.04
N HIS A 52 15.85 16.95 6.97
CA HIS A 52 14.46 16.90 6.55
C HIS A 52 13.94 15.46 6.68
N PHE A 53 12.83 15.29 7.39
CA PHE A 53 12.21 14.00 7.69
C PHE A 53 10.72 14.02 7.38
N GLU A 54 10.08 12.86 7.42
CA GLU A 54 8.61 12.71 7.38
C GLU A 54 7.96 13.20 6.06
N GLN A 55 8.73 13.31 4.99
CA GLN A 55 8.20 13.46 3.64
C GLN A 55 7.73 12.12 3.08
N ALA A 56 6.72 12.15 2.23
CA ALA A 56 6.33 11.03 1.37
C ALA A 56 6.91 11.23 -0.04
N TYR A 57 7.10 10.14 -0.77
CA TYR A 57 7.52 10.13 -2.16
C TYR A 57 6.38 9.58 -3.02
N VAL A 58 6.20 10.15 -4.20
CA VAL A 58 5.19 9.73 -5.16
C VAL A 58 5.83 9.55 -6.52
N GLN A 59 5.58 8.43 -7.17
CA GLN A 59 5.78 8.26 -8.61
C GLN A 59 4.42 8.24 -9.30
N TYR A 60 4.28 8.92 -10.43
CA TYR A 60 3.00 9.02 -11.12
C TYR A 60 3.12 8.71 -12.62
N PHE A 61 2.02 8.20 -13.16
CA PHE A 61 1.88 7.84 -14.56
C PHE A 61 0.50 8.30 -15.06
N ILE A 62 0.47 9.11 -16.11
CA ILE A 62 -0.75 9.63 -16.72
C ILE A 62 -0.89 9.05 -18.13
N PRO A 63 -1.94 8.27 -18.41
CA PRO A 63 -2.13 7.70 -19.74
C PRO A 63 -2.49 8.79 -20.74
N ALA A 64 -2.01 8.66 -21.98
CA ALA A 64 -2.33 9.60 -23.05
C ALA A 64 -3.85 9.69 -23.33
N ARG A 65 -4.56 8.58 -23.08
CA ARG A 65 -6.02 8.55 -23.07
C ARG A 65 -6.52 8.32 -21.66
N LEU A 66 -6.85 9.41 -20.97
CA LEU A 66 -7.51 9.38 -19.68
C LEU A 66 -8.99 9.01 -19.88
N ALA A 67 -9.42 7.88 -19.31
CA ALA A 67 -10.81 7.40 -19.39
C ALA A 67 -11.62 7.74 -18.14
N HIS A 68 -10.96 8.12 -17.05
CA HIS A 68 -11.56 8.35 -15.74
C HIS A 68 -11.15 9.70 -15.16
N PRO A 69 -12.09 10.48 -14.59
CA PRO A 69 -11.80 11.82 -14.11
C PRO A 69 -10.99 11.85 -12.80
N LEU A 70 -11.10 10.79 -11.98
CA LEU A 70 -10.37 10.67 -10.73
C LEU A 70 -9.14 9.77 -10.92
N PRO A 71 -7.95 10.20 -10.48
CA PRO A 71 -6.79 9.32 -10.39
C PRO A 71 -6.96 8.30 -9.26
N ILE A 72 -6.16 7.24 -9.31
CA ILE A 72 -6.03 6.26 -8.23
C ILE A 72 -4.69 6.48 -7.52
N VAL A 73 -4.75 6.71 -6.21
CA VAL A 73 -3.58 6.82 -5.33
C VAL A 73 -3.39 5.50 -4.60
N LEU A 74 -2.28 4.83 -4.88
CA LEU A 74 -1.94 3.50 -4.37
C LEU A 74 -1.04 3.64 -3.13
N LEU A 75 -1.54 3.18 -1.97
CA LEU A 75 -0.89 3.30 -0.67
C LEU A 75 -0.54 1.92 -0.11
N HIS A 76 0.76 1.65 0.03
CA HIS A 76 1.27 0.36 0.46
C HIS A 76 0.96 0.02 1.93
N GLY A 77 1.10 -1.27 2.27
CA GLY A 77 0.99 -1.77 3.63
C GLY A 77 2.25 -1.57 4.49
N GLY A 78 2.18 -2.06 5.74
CA GLY A 78 3.31 -2.00 6.67
C GLY A 78 4.46 -2.90 6.19
N GLY A 79 5.71 -2.47 6.39
CA GLY A 79 6.90 -3.25 6.01
C GLY A 79 7.13 -3.42 4.50
N MET A 80 6.40 -2.73 3.64
CA MET A 80 6.56 -2.75 2.17
C MET A 80 6.69 -1.33 1.61
N THR A 81 6.93 -1.18 0.32
CA THR A 81 6.97 0.09 -0.42
C THR A 81 5.90 0.12 -1.51
N GLY A 82 5.78 1.22 -2.25
CA GLY A 82 4.96 1.34 -3.44
C GLY A 82 5.28 0.33 -4.54
N ALA A 83 6.48 -0.28 -4.52
CA ALA A 83 6.86 -1.35 -5.45
C ALA A 83 5.91 -2.55 -5.42
N MET A 84 5.17 -2.76 -4.32
CA MET A 84 4.16 -3.82 -4.22
C MET A 84 3.04 -3.70 -5.26
N TRP A 85 2.86 -2.52 -5.85
CA TRP A 85 1.85 -2.25 -6.87
C TRP A 85 2.39 -2.37 -8.29
N GLU A 86 3.70 -2.52 -8.48
CA GLU A 86 4.39 -2.33 -9.76
C GLU A 86 4.44 -3.60 -10.63
N GLN A 87 5.43 -4.46 -10.44
CA GLN A 87 5.57 -5.76 -11.09
C GLN A 87 5.44 -6.83 -10.01
N THR A 88 4.74 -7.92 -10.28
CA THR A 88 4.63 -9.01 -9.32
C THR A 88 5.98 -9.72 -9.15
N PRO A 89 6.22 -10.45 -8.04
CA PRO A 89 7.49 -11.15 -7.83
C PRO A 89 7.85 -12.17 -8.92
N ASP A 90 6.85 -12.71 -9.63
CA ASP A 90 7.01 -13.62 -10.77
C ASP A 90 7.07 -12.90 -12.13
N GLY A 91 7.18 -11.56 -12.16
CA GLY A 91 7.44 -10.77 -13.36
C GLY A 91 6.19 -10.33 -14.14
N ARG A 92 4.98 -10.71 -13.71
CA ARG A 92 3.73 -10.25 -14.34
C ARG A 92 3.48 -8.76 -14.06
N PRO A 93 2.72 -8.07 -14.92
CA PRO A 93 2.26 -6.72 -14.62
C PRO A 93 1.49 -6.67 -13.29
N GLY A 94 1.82 -5.70 -12.44
CA GLY A 94 1.08 -5.41 -11.21
C GLY A 94 -0.02 -4.37 -11.45
N TRP A 95 -0.75 -4.07 -10.38
CA TRP A 95 -1.96 -3.26 -10.44
C TRP A 95 -1.76 -1.83 -10.95
N MET A 96 -0.59 -1.23 -10.73
CA MET A 96 -0.24 0.07 -11.33
C MET A 96 -0.44 0.03 -12.85
N GLN A 97 0.11 -1.01 -13.50
CA GLN A 97 -0.01 -1.16 -14.96
C GLN A 97 -1.44 -1.53 -15.38
N HIS A 98 -2.15 -2.35 -14.60
CA HIS A 98 -3.53 -2.71 -14.90
C HIS A 98 -4.46 -1.50 -14.87
N PHE A 99 -4.39 -0.65 -13.84
CA PHE A 99 -5.24 0.54 -13.77
C PHE A 99 -4.84 1.62 -14.77
N LEU A 100 -3.54 1.75 -15.06
CA LEU A 100 -3.06 2.61 -16.13
C LEU A 100 -3.61 2.20 -17.50
N ARG A 101 -3.63 0.89 -17.81
CA ARG A 101 -4.25 0.36 -19.05
C ARG A 101 -5.77 0.51 -19.08
N GLN A 102 -6.41 0.59 -17.92
CA GLN A 102 -7.83 0.92 -17.81
C GLN A 102 -8.10 2.44 -17.98
N GLY A 103 -7.07 3.26 -18.19
CA GLY A 103 -7.21 4.70 -18.47
C GLY A 103 -7.30 5.56 -17.21
N HIS A 104 -6.84 5.07 -16.06
CA HIS A 104 -6.63 5.89 -14.86
C HIS A 104 -5.25 6.54 -14.86
N ALA A 105 -5.17 7.79 -14.41
CA ALA A 105 -3.91 8.30 -13.87
C ALA A 105 -3.63 7.59 -12.53
N VAL A 106 -2.39 7.15 -12.33
CA VAL A 106 -2.00 6.34 -11.17
C VAL A 106 -0.85 7.00 -10.43
N TYR A 107 -0.97 7.10 -9.11
CA TYR A 107 0.05 7.66 -8.21
C TYR A 107 0.44 6.60 -7.20
N VAL A 108 1.69 6.13 -7.27
CA VAL A 108 2.28 5.13 -6.37
C VAL A 108 3.01 5.86 -5.26
N VAL A 109 2.58 5.64 -4.02
CA VAL A 109 3.12 6.34 -2.84
C VAL A 109 4.06 5.42 -2.08
N ASP A 110 5.28 5.90 -1.84
CA ASP A 110 6.13 5.50 -0.71
C ASP A 110 5.83 6.47 0.44
N ASN A 111 5.16 5.98 1.48
CA ASN A 111 4.83 6.84 2.62
C ASN A 111 6.06 7.03 3.53
N VAL A 112 5.96 7.93 4.49
CA VAL A 112 7.00 8.31 5.45
C VAL A 112 7.84 7.11 5.92
N GLU A 113 9.15 7.33 6.01
CA GLU A 113 10.25 6.40 6.37
C GLU A 113 10.55 5.27 5.38
N ARG A 114 9.74 5.12 4.34
CA ARG A 114 9.72 3.92 3.52
C ARG A 114 10.28 4.14 2.12
N GLY A 115 11.05 3.19 1.61
CA GLY A 115 11.52 3.21 0.21
C GLY A 115 12.22 4.52 -0.16
N ARG A 116 11.73 5.20 -1.19
CA ARG A 116 12.26 6.50 -1.66
C ARG A 116 11.87 7.68 -0.76
N ALA A 117 10.91 7.49 0.14
CA ALA A 117 10.61 8.37 1.27
C ALA A 117 11.43 7.99 2.51
N GLY A 118 12.73 7.74 2.29
CA GLY A 118 13.62 7.10 3.25
C GLY A 118 13.71 7.79 4.62
N TRP A 119 14.36 7.11 5.54
CA TRP A 119 14.54 7.54 6.93
C TRP A 119 16.01 7.86 7.23
N ALA A 120 16.24 8.45 8.40
CA ALA A 120 17.57 8.59 8.96
C ALA A 120 17.58 8.19 10.45
N PRO A 121 18.71 7.66 10.98
CA PRO A 121 18.75 6.88 12.23
C PRO A 121 18.83 7.71 13.51
N PHE A 122 18.08 8.80 13.58
CA PHE A 122 18.09 9.71 14.73
C PHE A 122 16.95 9.39 15.69
N LYS A 123 17.28 9.16 16.96
CA LYS A 123 16.30 8.79 18.01
C LYS A 123 15.34 9.92 18.34
N GLU A 124 15.76 11.15 18.08
CA GLU A 124 14.96 12.37 18.17
C GLU A 124 13.78 12.37 17.19
N VAL A 125 13.88 11.59 16.11
CA VAL A 125 12.82 11.39 15.12
C VAL A 125 12.15 10.03 15.31
N TRP A 126 12.96 8.99 15.56
CA TRP A 126 12.50 7.62 15.73
C TRP A 126 12.96 7.03 17.07
N PRO A 127 12.21 7.28 18.16
CA PRO A 127 12.65 6.91 19.50
C PRO A 127 12.77 5.39 19.69
N GLU A 128 11.90 4.64 19.01
CA GLU A 128 11.87 3.17 19.05
C GLU A 128 12.63 2.55 17.86
N PRO A 129 13.22 1.35 18.03
CA PRO A 129 13.86 0.64 16.93
C PRO A 129 12.82 0.23 15.87
N PRO A 130 13.24 0.15 14.59
CA PRO A 130 12.36 -0.41 13.56
C PRO A 130 12.16 -1.91 13.77
N ILE A 131 11.06 -2.43 13.23
CA ILE A 131 10.90 -3.85 12.95
C ILE A 131 11.11 -4.12 11.46
N ILE A 132 11.58 -5.31 11.14
CA ILE A 132 11.59 -5.85 9.77
C ILE A 132 10.99 -7.24 9.80
N ARG A 133 10.10 -7.53 8.85
CA ARG A 133 9.48 -8.85 8.77
C ARG A 133 10.48 -9.85 8.20
N ASN A 134 10.59 -10.98 8.86
CA ASN A 134 11.33 -12.12 8.32
C ASN A 134 10.43 -12.98 7.43
N ALA A 135 11.02 -14.00 6.83
CA ALA A 135 10.37 -14.89 5.90
C ALA A 135 9.34 -15.81 6.59
N GLU A 136 9.66 -16.37 7.76
CA GLU A 136 8.77 -17.24 8.54
C GLU A 136 7.48 -16.52 8.96
N GLU A 137 7.61 -15.31 9.51
CA GLU A 137 6.49 -14.45 9.89
C GLU A 137 5.64 -14.12 8.66
N SER A 138 6.27 -13.68 7.58
CA SER A 138 5.56 -13.28 6.35
C SER A 138 4.76 -14.42 5.74
N TRP A 139 5.27 -15.65 5.80
CA TRP A 139 4.57 -16.84 5.28
C TRP A 139 3.19 -17.04 5.91
N THR A 140 3.13 -16.91 7.24
CA THR A 140 1.90 -17.10 8.02
C THR A 140 1.01 -15.85 7.99
N LEU A 141 1.62 -14.68 8.16
CA LEU A 141 0.90 -13.40 8.17
C LEU A 141 0.22 -13.14 6.83
N PHE A 142 0.86 -13.48 5.71
CA PHE A 142 0.29 -13.29 4.38
C PHE A 142 -0.54 -14.47 3.90
N ARG A 143 -0.76 -15.44 4.78
CA ARG A 143 -1.62 -16.61 4.58
C ARG A 143 -1.22 -17.43 3.35
N PHE A 144 0.08 -17.67 3.18
CA PHE A 144 0.57 -18.58 2.14
C PHE A 144 0.43 -20.04 2.56
N GLY A 145 0.68 -20.34 3.83
CA GLY A 145 0.51 -21.66 4.46
C GLY A 145 0.61 -21.57 5.97
N ARG A 146 0.57 -22.73 6.65
CA ARG A 146 0.76 -22.80 8.11
C ARG A 146 2.22 -22.59 8.51
N ALA A 147 2.45 -22.27 9.78
CA ALA A 147 3.78 -21.98 10.31
C ALA A 147 4.71 -23.19 10.21
N GLU A 148 4.20 -24.36 10.60
CA GLU A 148 4.88 -25.65 10.56
C GLU A 148 5.24 -26.10 9.13
N ASP A 149 4.55 -25.55 8.13
CA ASP A 149 4.71 -25.89 6.72
C ASP A 149 5.72 -25.00 5.98
N TYR A 150 6.21 -23.93 6.62
CA TYR A 150 7.17 -22.98 6.03
C TYR A 150 8.44 -23.68 5.52
N ALA A 151 9.04 -24.55 6.34
CA ALA A 151 10.30 -25.21 6.00
C ALA A 151 10.21 -26.07 4.73
N ALA A 152 9.02 -26.64 4.47
CA ALA A 152 8.72 -27.42 3.27
C ALA A 152 8.09 -26.57 2.16
N ARG A 153 7.86 -25.27 2.38
CA ARG A 153 7.11 -24.37 1.49
C ARG A 153 5.74 -24.93 1.07
N ARG A 154 5.08 -25.66 1.97
CA ARG A 154 3.78 -26.28 1.68
C ARG A 154 2.67 -25.25 1.89
N ALA A 155 2.19 -24.68 0.80
CA ALA A 155 1.10 -23.71 0.81
C ALA A 155 -0.24 -24.34 1.23
N PHE A 156 -1.22 -23.49 1.56
CA PHE A 156 -2.61 -23.93 1.63
C PHE A 156 -3.08 -24.51 0.29
N GLU A 157 -4.00 -25.47 0.34
CA GLU A 157 -4.60 -26.04 -0.87
C GLU A 157 -5.35 -24.96 -1.66
N GLY A 158 -5.07 -24.86 -2.95
CA GLY A 158 -5.67 -23.84 -3.83
C GLY A 158 -5.01 -22.46 -3.78
N GLN A 159 -3.89 -22.31 -3.05
CA GLN A 159 -3.18 -21.03 -2.93
C GLN A 159 -2.89 -20.39 -4.30
N ARG A 160 -3.26 -19.12 -4.44
CA ARG A 160 -3.08 -18.33 -5.67
C ARG A 160 -1.76 -17.59 -5.71
N PHE A 161 -1.15 -17.32 -4.55
CA PHE A 161 0.19 -16.74 -4.54
C PHE A 161 1.21 -17.73 -5.13
N PRO A 162 2.05 -17.31 -6.10
CA PRO A 162 3.06 -18.18 -6.68
C PRO A 162 4.22 -18.43 -5.69
N VAL A 163 4.05 -19.36 -4.75
CA VAL A 163 5.01 -19.59 -3.65
C VAL A 163 6.43 -19.97 -4.10
N ALA A 164 6.62 -20.39 -5.35
CA ALA A 164 7.94 -20.62 -5.93
C ALA A 164 8.81 -19.36 -6.00
N VAL A 165 8.21 -18.16 -6.06
CA VAL A 165 8.91 -16.86 -6.06
C VAL A 165 8.89 -16.18 -4.70
N PHE A 166 8.63 -16.92 -3.63
CA PHE A 166 8.50 -16.37 -2.28
C PHE A 166 9.76 -15.61 -1.83
N ASP A 167 10.96 -16.10 -2.14
CA ASP A 167 12.20 -15.44 -1.72
C ASP A 167 12.40 -14.10 -2.48
N ASP A 168 11.95 -13.99 -3.73
CA ASP A 168 11.92 -12.72 -4.47
C ASP A 168 10.87 -11.77 -3.87
N PHE A 169 9.73 -12.30 -3.44
CA PHE A 169 8.72 -11.55 -2.72
C PHE A 169 9.26 -10.95 -1.41
N ILE A 170 9.97 -11.74 -0.59
CA ILE A 170 10.52 -11.26 0.68
C ILE A 170 11.51 -10.11 0.52
N ARG A 171 12.16 -9.96 -0.64
CA ARG A 171 13.03 -8.80 -0.91
C ARG A 171 12.29 -7.46 -0.94
N HIS A 172 10.96 -7.46 -1.00
CA HIS A 172 10.14 -6.26 -0.86
C HIS A 172 10.01 -5.80 0.60
N ALA A 173 10.38 -6.65 1.58
CA ALA A 173 10.33 -6.31 2.98
C ALA A 173 11.38 -5.23 3.31
N VAL A 174 10.92 -4.17 3.95
CA VAL A 174 11.74 -3.03 4.37
C VAL A 174 11.43 -2.69 5.83
N PRO A 175 12.40 -2.11 6.57
CA PRO A 175 12.18 -1.68 7.95
C PRO A 175 10.98 -0.75 8.09
N ARG A 176 10.31 -0.80 9.24
CA ARG A 176 9.23 0.12 9.60
C ARG A 176 9.24 0.49 11.07
N TRP A 177 8.65 1.62 11.39
CA TRP A 177 8.37 2.04 12.77
C TRP A 177 6.90 1.84 13.10
N LEU A 178 6.61 1.53 14.37
CA LEU A 178 5.24 1.27 14.84
C LEU A 178 4.55 2.55 15.34
N GLY A 179 5.31 3.53 15.81
CA GLY A 179 4.79 4.80 16.36
C GLY A 179 4.65 5.93 15.35
N ASN A 180 4.71 5.66 14.04
CA ASN A 180 4.82 6.71 13.01
C ASN A 180 3.51 7.04 12.28
N ASN A 181 2.37 6.46 12.67
CA ASN A 181 1.10 6.63 11.94
C ASN A 181 0.69 8.10 11.79
N ASP A 182 0.96 8.94 12.78
CA ASP A 182 0.66 10.38 12.69
C ASP A 182 1.56 11.10 11.68
N ALA A 183 2.83 10.72 11.59
CA ALA A 183 3.74 11.24 10.57
C ALA A 183 3.31 10.76 9.18
N ALA A 184 2.99 9.47 9.04
CA ALA A 184 2.49 8.87 7.80
C ALA A 184 1.16 9.51 7.33
N LEU A 185 0.27 9.85 8.26
CA LEU A 185 -0.96 10.62 7.98
C LEU A 185 -0.64 12.01 7.45
N ARG A 186 0.24 12.76 8.12
CA ARG A 186 0.63 14.12 7.66
C ARG A 186 1.27 14.08 6.28
N GLY A 187 2.20 13.14 6.05
CA GLY A 187 2.85 12.95 4.75
C GLY A 187 1.84 12.62 3.66
N PHE A 188 0.91 11.69 3.93
CA PHE A 188 -0.11 11.31 2.97
C PHE A 188 -1.13 12.44 2.70
N CYS A 189 -1.56 13.20 3.71
CA CYS A 189 -2.38 14.39 3.49
C CYS A 189 -1.68 15.41 2.57
N ALA A 190 -0.38 15.62 2.73
CA ALA A 190 0.38 16.50 1.84
C ALA A 190 0.47 15.96 0.39
N VAL A 191 0.51 14.64 0.22
CA VAL A 191 0.39 14.00 -1.10
C VAL A 191 -0.97 14.30 -1.72
N LEU A 192 -2.06 14.09 -0.97
CA LEU A 192 -3.43 14.36 -1.43
C LEU A 192 -3.61 15.83 -1.80
N ASP A 193 -3.09 16.76 -1.00
CA ASP A 193 -3.15 18.20 -1.25
C ASP A 193 -2.48 18.59 -2.58
N ARG A 194 -1.47 17.83 -3.04
CA ARG A 194 -0.83 18.03 -4.35
C ARG A 194 -1.56 17.37 -5.51
N ILE A 195 -2.20 16.22 -5.28
CA ILE A 195 -2.89 15.44 -6.33
C ILE A 195 -4.29 15.99 -6.60
N GLY A 196 -4.98 16.46 -5.56
CA GLY A 196 -6.39 16.85 -5.64
C GLY A 196 -7.36 15.66 -5.45
N PRO A 197 -8.63 15.82 -5.86
CA PRO A 197 -9.65 14.80 -5.71
C PRO A 197 -9.27 13.47 -6.36
N CYS A 198 -9.33 12.36 -5.60
CA CYS A 198 -8.88 11.05 -6.03
C CYS A 198 -9.63 9.89 -5.35
N LEU A 199 -9.43 8.68 -5.89
CA LEU A 199 -9.71 7.43 -5.19
C LEU A 199 -8.44 6.95 -4.51
N VAL A 200 -8.55 6.51 -3.25
CA VAL A 200 -7.42 5.93 -2.53
C VAL A 200 -7.59 4.41 -2.48
N MET A 201 -6.58 3.68 -2.95
CA MET A 201 -6.49 2.24 -2.77
C MET A 201 -5.39 1.94 -1.77
N ALA A 202 -5.75 1.31 -0.67
CA ALA A 202 -4.84 1.07 0.44
C ALA A 202 -4.80 -0.41 0.81
N HIS A 203 -3.62 -0.91 1.17
CA HIS A 203 -3.44 -2.29 1.60
C HIS A 203 -3.08 -2.38 3.07
N SER A 204 -3.68 -3.34 3.80
CA SER A 204 -3.23 -3.70 5.14
C SER A 204 -3.16 -2.49 6.08
N HIS A 205 -2.01 -2.25 6.71
CA HIS A 205 -1.75 -1.08 7.56
C HIS A 205 -1.95 0.27 6.85
N GLY A 206 -1.77 0.35 5.53
CA GLY A 206 -2.09 1.54 4.74
C GLY A 206 -3.56 1.96 4.87
N GLY A 207 -4.45 1.02 5.22
CA GLY A 207 -5.85 1.29 5.54
C GLY A 207 -6.00 2.34 6.64
N GLU A 208 -5.26 2.24 7.75
CA GLU A 208 -5.38 3.19 8.86
C GLU A 208 -5.08 4.61 8.40
N VAL A 209 -3.98 4.76 7.66
CA VAL A 209 -3.55 6.04 7.11
C VAL A 209 -4.60 6.58 6.12
N ALA A 210 -5.10 5.74 5.22
CA ALA A 210 -6.09 6.14 4.22
C ALA A 210 -7.42 6.58 4.84
N TYR A 211 -7.96 5.82 5.78
CA TYR A 211 -9.22 6.16 6.45
C TYR A 211 -9.08 7.39 7.34
N ARG A 212 -7.94 7.58 8.03
CA ARG A 212 -7.69 8.84 8.76
C ARG A 212 -7.55 10.03 7.81
N ALA A 213 -6.89 9.85 6.66
CA ALA A 213 -6.73 10.90 5.65
C ALA A 213 -8.06 11.28 4.98
N LEU A 214 -8.97 10.31 4.78
CA LEU A 214 -10.34 10.55 4.33
C LEU A 214 -11.07 11.55 5.24
N HIS A 215 -10.92 11.42 6.57
CA HIS A 215 -11.51 12.37 7.51
C HIS A 215 -10.77 13.71 7.56
N ALA A 216 -9.45 13.71 7.37
CA ALA A 216 -8.64 14.93 7.37
C ALA A 216 -8.75 15.75 6.06
N ARG A 217 -9.11 15.09 4.94
CA ARG A 217 -9.23 15.66 3.59
C ARG A 217 -10.48 15.12 2.88
N PRO A 218 -11.69 15.38 3.42
CA PRO A 218 -12.92 14.82 2.88
C PRO A 218 -13.21 15.29 1.46
N ASP A 219 -12.80 16.48 1.07
CA ASP A 219 -13.06 16.96 -0.31
C ASP A 219 -12.13 16.31 -1.35
N LEU A 220 -10.98 15.79 -0.91
CA LEU A 220 -9.98 15.18 -1.78
C LEU A 220 -10.15 13.67 -1.89
N VAL A 221 -10.44 12.97 -0.78
CA VAL A 221 -10.66 11.52 -0.84
C VAL A 221 -12.12 11.25 -1.22
N ARG A 222 -12.33 10.86 -2.48
CA ARG A 222 -13.66 10.65 -3.06
C ARG A 222 -14.20 9.25 -2.85
N GLY A 223 -13.37 8.30 -2.44
CA GLY A 223 -13.72 6.93 -2.11
C GLY A 223 -12.47 6.14 -1.72
N VAL A 224 -12.65 5.02 -1.02
CA VAL A 224 -11.53 4.17 -0.57
C VAL A 224 -11.75 2.71 -0.97
N ILE A 225 -10.72 2.10 -1.55
CA ILE A 225 -10.65 0.67 -1.85
C ILE A 225 -9.64 0.06 -0.88
N GLY A 226 -10.14 -0.56 0.19
CA GLY A 226 -9.34 -1.24 1.20
C GLY A 226 -9.09 -2.69 0.81
N ILE A 227 -7.84 -3.02 0.50
CA ILE A 227 -7.40 -4.40 0.28
C ILE A 227 -6.89 -4.94 1.62
N GLU A 228 -7.71 -5.79 2.24
CA GLU A 228 -7.45 -6.37 3.56
C GLU A 228 -6.93 -5.37 4.60
N PRO A 229 -7.64 -4.25 4.81
CA PRO A 229 -7.17 -3.22 5.72
C PRO A 229 -7.04 -3.77 7.15
N SER A 230 -5.95 -3.42 7.82
CA SER A 230 -5.64 -3.91 9.17
C SER A 230 -5.78 -2.83 10.25
N GLY A 231 -6.25 -1.64 9.89
CA GLY A 231 -6.41 -0.49 10.76
C GLY A 231 -7.30 0.57 10.12
N PHE A 232 -7.91 1.41 10.95
CA PHE A 232 -9.01 2.28 10.57
C PHE A 232 -8.94 3.61 11.32
N SER A 233 -9.70 4.61 10.85
CA SER A 233 -9.90 5.83 11.63
C SER A 233 -10.67 5.51 12.92
N PRO A 234 -10.30 6.09 14.08
CA PRO A 234 -11.04 5.88 15.32
C PRO A 234 -12.46 6.45 15.29
N GLU A 235 -12.68 7.47 14.46
CA GLU A 235 -13.97 8.13 14.28
C GLU A 235 -14.42 8.05 12.82
N VAL A 236 -15.73 7.93 12.62
CA VAL A 236 -16.38 7.99 11.31
C VAL A 236 -17.39 9.14 11.30
N ALA A 237 -16.97 10.28 10.75
CA ALA A 237 -17.81 11.46 10.65
C ALA A 237 -18.62 11.45 9.34
N ALA A 238 -19.95 11.58 9.43
CA ALA A 238 -20.87 11.54 8.27
C ALA A 238 -20.46 12.50 7.15
N GLN A 239 -20.06 13.73 7.48
CA GLN A 239 -19.64 14.74 6.50
C GLN A 239 -18.42 14.31 5.66
N ALA A 240 -17.61 13.38 6.18
CA ALA A 240 -16.46 12.87 5.47
C ALA A 240 -16.77 11.65 4.59
N VAL A 241 -17.87 10.94 4.82
CA VAL A 241 -18.10 9.60 4.23
C VAL A 241 -19.42 9.45 3.49
N ALA A 242 -20.42 10.29 3.78
CA ALA A 242 -21.74 10.21 3.17
C ALA A 242 -21.65 10.23 1.64
N ASP A 243 -22.44 9.35 1.00
CA ASP A 243 -22.54 9.15 -0.45
C ASP A 243 -21.25 8.71 -1.17
N LYS A 244 -20.12 8.58 -0.47
CA LYS A 244 -18.87 8.10 -1.07
C LYS A 244 -18.85 6.58 -1.18
N PRO A 245 -18.25 6.03 -2.25
CA PRO A 245 -18.10 4.60 -2.43
C PRO A 245 -16.91 4.05 -1.63
N PHE A 246 -17.14 2.90 -0.99
CA PHE A 246 -16.12 2.15 -0.25
C PHE A 246 -16.17 0.68 -0.67
N LEU A 247 -15.00 0.13 -0.96
CA LEU A 247 -14.85 -1.29 -1.24
C LEU A 247 -13.86 -1.90 -0.25
N PHE A 248 -14.27 -2.96 0.41
CA PHE A 248 -13.40 -3.83 1.19
C PHE A 248 -13.19 -5.12 0.41
N VAL A 249 -11.94 -5.54 0.21
CA VAL A 249 -11.60 -6.78 -0.48
C VAL A 249 -10.79 -7.66 0.46
N TYR A 250 -11.32 -8.85 0.75
CA TYR A 250 -10.66 -9.90 1.52
C TYR A 250 -10.54 -11.16 0.67
N GLY A 251 -9.37 -11.79 0.70
CA GLY A 251 -9.07 -13.05 0.05
C GLY A 251 -9.65 -14.24 0.80
N ASP A 252 -8.84 -15.29 0.92
CA ASP A 252 -9.21 -16.57 1.50
C ASP A 252 -8.36 -16.87 2.75
N TYR A 253 -8.63 -18.01 3.40
CA TYR A 253 -7.94 -18.51 4.59
C TYR A 253 -8.01 -17.56 5.79
N LEU A 254 -9.07 -16.75 5.87
CA LEU A 254 -9.22 -15.67 6.86
C LEU A 254 -9.37 -16.19 8.31
N ASP A 255 -9.63 -17.48 8.47
CA ASP A 255 -9.70 -18.23 9.73
C ASP A 255 -8.39 -18.98 10.05
N ALA A 256 -7.37 -18.89 9.19
CA ALA A 256 -6.12 -19.62 9.37
C ALA A 256 -5.33 -19.20 10.62
N THR A 257 -5.54 -17.97 11.11
CA THR A 257 -4.94 -17.51 12.36
C THR A 257 -5.92 -16.65 13.17
N PRO A 258 -5.82 -16.63 14.52
CA PRO A 258 -6.65 -15.77 15.36
C PRO A 258 -6.49 -14.27 15.04
N LEU A 259 -5.33 -13.87 14.49
CA LEU A 259 -5.10 -12.51 14.04
C LEU A 259 -6.05 -12.15 12.89
N TRP A 260 -6.16 -13.00 11.87
CA TRP A 260 -6.99 -12.73 10.69
C TRP A 260 -8.49 -12.74 11.01
N GLU A 261 -8.93 -13.62 11.90
CA GLU A 261 -10.30 -13.60 12.42
C GLU A 261 -10.62 -12.25 13.07
N LYS A 262 -9.74 -11.77 13.96
CA LYS A 262 -9.90 -10.48 14.64
C LYS A 262 -9.88 -9.31 13.65
N LEU A 263 -8.98 -9.32 12.68
CA LEU A 263 -8.90 -8.28 11.65
C LEU A 263 -10.18 -8.24 10.81
N CYS A 264 -10.72 -9.39 10.41
CA CYS A 264 -11.98 -9.45 9.66
C CYS A 264 -13.16 -8.91 10.48
N ILE A 265 -13.25 -9.27 11.77
CA ILE A 265 -14.30 -8.74 12.66
C ILE A 265 -14.21 -7.22 12.77
N THR A 266 -13.00 -6.69 12.96
CA THR A 266 -12.78 -5.25 13.11
C THR A 266 -13.06 -4.52 11.80
N GLY A 267 -12.65 -5.09 10.67
CA GLY A 267 -12.92 -4.53 9.34
C GLY A 267 -14.39 -4.53 8.99
N GLN A 268 -15.13 -5.59 9.32
CA GLN A 268 -16.58 -5.62 9.14
C GLN A 268 -17.28 -4.56 10.01
N ALA A 269 -16.90 -4.45 11.29
CA ALA A 269 -17.47 -3.45 12.18
C ALA A 269 -17.24 -2.02 11.66
N TYR A 270 -16.06 -1.74 11.09
CA TYR A 270 -15.78 -0.44 10.49
C TYR A 270 -16.57 -0.19 9.19
N ALA A 271 -16.73 -1.22 8.35
CA ALA A 271 -17.58 -1.16 7.15
C ALA A 271 -19.05 -0.88 7.51
N ASP A 272 -19.56 -1.51 8.57
CA ASP A 272 -20.92 -1.29 9.08
C ASP A 272 -21.09 0.14 9.61
N GLU A 273 -20.10 0.66 10.32
CA GLU A 273 -20.10 2.04 10.80
C GLU A 273 -20.06 3.06 9.66
N LEU A 274 -19.26 2.83 8.61
CA LEU A 274 -19.28 3.65 7.39
C LEU A 274 -20.69 3.68 6.78
N ALA A 275 -21.33 2.52 6.62
CA ALA A 275 -22.67 2.43 6.06
C ALA A 275 -23.70 3.16 6.93
N ARG A 276 -23.60 3.03 8.26
CA ARG A 276 -24.47 3.75 9.21
C ARG A 276 -24.36 5.27 9.08
N GLN A 277 -23.20 5.77 8.66
CA GLN A 277 -22.92 7.19 8.44
C GLN A 277 -23.23 7.66 7.01
N GLY A 278 -23.92 6.83 6.22
CA GLY A 278 -24.41 7.18 4.88
C GLY A 278 -23.45 6.85 3.74
N ALA A 279 -22.37 6.10 3.99
CA ALA A 279 -21.46 5.67 2.94
C ALA A 279 -22.04 4.54 2.08
N ARG A 280 -21.64 4.47 0.80
CA ARG A 280 -21.96 3.36 -0.11
C ARG A 280 -20.91 2.26 0.01
N VAL A 281 -21.14 1.30 0.91
CA VAL A 281 -20.16 0.27 1.24
C VAL A 281 -20.45 -1.06 0.53
N GLN A 282 -19.41 -1.67 -0.03
CA GLN A 282 -19.42 -3.07 -0.46
C GLN A 282 -18.26 -3.82 0.17
N THR A 283 -18.50 -5.06 0.58
CA THR A 283 -17.48 -5.97 1.09
C THR A 283 -17.43 -7.20 0.21
N TRP A 284 -16.26 -7.47 -0.37
CA TRP A 284 -15.96 -8.66 -1.13
C TRP A 284 -15.13 -9.59 -0.25
N ARG A 285 -15.68 -10.77 0.01
CA ARG A 285 -14.91 -11.92 0.47
C ARG A 285 -14.75 -12.82 -0.74
N LEU A 286 -13.57 -12.82 -1.33
CA LEU A 286 -13.32 -13.41 -2.66
C LEU A 286 -13.71 -14.89 -2.69
N ALA A 287 -13.43 -15.63 -1.61
CA ALA A 287 -13.83 -17.03 -1.47
C ALA A 287 -15.37 -17.21 -1.55
N ASP A 288 -16.14 -16.37 -0.84
CA ASP A 288 -17.62 -16.39 -0.86
C ASP A 288 -18.18 -16.03 -2.25
N MET A 289 -17.39 -15.32 -3.06
CA MET A 289 -17.72 -14.98 -4.45
C MET A 289 -17.29 -16.07 -5.45
N GLY A 290 -16.81 -17.22 -4.97
CA GLY A 290 -16.30 -18.32 -5.80
C GLY A 290 -14.89 -18.10 -6.34
N ILE A 291 -14.17 -17.10 -5.82
CA ILE A 291 -12.78 -16.78 -6.17
C ILE A 291 -11.88 -17.23 -5.00
N ALA A 292 -11.67 -18.53 -4.90
CA ALA A 292 -10.93 -19.14 -3.80
C ALA A 292 -9.40 -19.04 -3.97
N GLY A 293 -8.71 -19.10 -2.82
CA GLY A 293 -7.27 -19.26 -2.72
C GLY A 293 -6.44 -17.98 -2.67
N ASN A 294 -7.06 -16.81 -2.71
CA ASN A 294 -6.34 -15.54 -2.67
C ASN A 294 -5.66 -15.32 -1.30
N SER A 295 -4.40 -14.88 -1.34
CA SER A 295 -3.58 -14.59 -0.16
C SER A 295 -3.87 -13.20 0.42
N HIS A 296 -3.05 -12.73 1.38
CA HIS A 296 -3.03 -11.32 1.77
C HIS A 296 -2.54 -10.39 0.65
N MET A 297 -1.98 -10.96 -0.42
CA MET A 297 -1.38 -10.26 -1.53
C MET A 297 -2.17 -10.51 -2.83
N PRO A 298 -3.49 -10.19 -2.90
CA PRO A 298 -4.29 -10.44 -4.11
C PRO A 298 -3.80 -9.61 -5.32
N MET A 299 -2.98 -8.59 -5.09
CA MET A 299 -2.29 -7.85 -6.16
C MET A 299 -1.09 -8.58 -6.76
N MET A 300 -0.63 -9.66 -6.13
CA MET A 300 0.50 -10.49 -6.56
C MET A 300 0.13 -11.95 -6.81
N ASP A 301 -1.08 -12.37 -6.41
CA ASP A 301 -1.62 -13.70 -6.73
C ASP A 301 -1.71 -13.95 -8.23
N ASP A 302 -1.77 -15.22 -8.66
CA ASP A 302 -1.79 -15.62 -10.07
C ASP A 302 -3.01 -15.12 -10.86
N ASN A 303 -4.11 -14.80 -10.16
CA ASN A 303 -5.34 -14.20 -10.66
C ASN A 303 -5.45 -12.69 -10.41
N SER A 304 -4.34 -12.00 -10.11
CA SER A 304 -4.34 -10.59 -9.73
C SER A 304 -4.92 -9.66 -10.80
N ASP A 305 -4.84 -10.03 -12.08
CA ASP A 305 -5.40 -9.30 -13.21
C ASP A 305 -6.93 -9.33 -13.24
N ASP A 306 -7.54 -10.48 -12.93
CA ASP A 306 -8.99 -10.63 -12.77
C ASP A 306 -9.50 -9.74 -11.61
N ILE A 307 -8.80 -9.74 -10.47
CA ILE A 307 -9.16 -8.89 -9.34
C ILE A 307 -9.07 -7.40 -9.72
N ALA A 308 -7.98 -6.98 -10.40
CA ALA A 308 -7.83 -5.60 -10.87
C ALA A 308 -8.93 -5.21 -11.88
N ALA A 309 -9.32 -6.13 -12.76
CA ALA A 309 -10.39 -5.90 -13.73
C ALA A 309 -11.75 -5.71 -13.03
N ARG A 310 -12.07 -6.55 -12.03
CA ARG A 310 -13.30 -6.44 -11.22
C ARG A 310 -13.35 -5.14 -10.44
N ILE A 311 -12.25 -4.76 -9.78
CA ILE A 311 -12.16 -3.46 -9.09
C ILE A 311 -12.39 -2.32 -10.09
N GLY A 312 -11.82 -2.40 -11.29
CA GLY A 312 -12.06 -1.43 -12.34
C GLY A 312 -13.54 -1.33 -12.78
N VAL A 313 -14.25 -2.46 -12.88
CA VAL A 313 -15.70 -2.47 -13.12
C VAL A 313 -16.44 -1.79 -11.97
N TRP A 314 -16.07 -2.09 -10.73
CA TRP A 314 -16.65 -1.44 -9.55
C TRP A 314 -16.44 0.08 -9.56
N ILE A 315 -15.22 0.55 -9.84
CA ILE A 315 -14.90 1.98 -9.94
C ILE A 315 -15.82 2.66 -10.97
N ARG A 316 -15.99 2.07 -12.16
CA ARG A 316 -16.88 2.60 -13.20
C ARG A 316 -18.34 2.63 -12.78
N GLY A 317 -18.81 1.61 -12.06
CA GLY A 317 -20.19 1.55 -11.56
C GLY A 317 -20.50 2.56 -10.45
N THR A 318 -19.49 3.02 -9.72
CA THR A 318 -19.66 3.99 -8.62
C THR A 318 -19.54 5.46 -9.04
N ALA A 319 -18.94 5.71 -10.21
CA ALA A 319 -18.78 7.03 -10.81
C ALA A 319 -20.01 7.51 -11.61
N ALA A 320 -20.99 6.62 -11.84
CA ALA A 320 -22.32 6.94 -12.33
C ALA A 320 -23.25 7.31 -11.16
#